data_AF-A0A7S2UHV4-F1
#
_entry.id   AF-A0A7S2UHV4-F1
#
_cell.length_a   1.000
_cell.length_b   1.000
_cell.length_c   1.000
_cell.angle_alpha   90.00
_cell.angle_beta   90.00
_cell.angle_gamma   90.00
#
_symmetry.space_group_name_H-M   'P 1'
#
loop_
_entity.id
_entity.type
_entity.pdbx_description
1 polymer ?
#
loop_
_entity_poly.entity_id
_entity_poly.type
_entity_poly.pdbx_seq_one_letter_code
_entity_poly.pdbx_strand_id
1 'polypeptide(L)'
;PPPKTIEPTITSPPLTTEPTIQTRSENDGFQLELAALSFLSETVSVEVYRSQLLESESLFITTATICKDLKSSPLRSPAADLFATLAPFAPRKSAKDCFCAEAFVSIFGSMLNTAATECKGSQKKSRMTKIRSENKSASHPDLCTVLATAVSGLECIFDDGTAETKGDLITSMSTLLLELVKAVNQKKSYFPVKGQGLLACNITSFFLSHLGDTQLTGKLLSHDLLIASIRLILLRNNAPQRGMEDILDDEAFMWKAAETHVLQYLSVLLRNDLLKEESGSTLASLLEKAEAKLTGTTKLMPPPLGKRSIESEEQESSPLESEFIQVLRIIVGDATNSAGSVAASRLLRWISFTL
;
A
#
# COMPACT_ATOMS: atom_id res chain seq x y z
N PRO A 1 -67.74 1.55 -65.93
CA PRO A 1 -67.69 2.64 -64.91
C PRO A 1 -66.24 3.10 -64.70
N PRO A 2 -65.96 4.41 -64.75
CA PRO A 2 -64.61 4.91 -64.48
C PRO A 2 -64.26 4.66 -63.00
N PRO A 3 -62.97 4.45 -62.68
CA PRO A 3 -62.53 4.27 -61.30
C PRO A 3 -62.71 5.58 -60.52
N LYS A 4 -63.28 5.47 -59.32
CA LYS A 4 -63.37 6.56 -58.35
C LYS A 4 -61.95 6.99 -57.96
N THR A 5 -61.65 8.26 -58.17
CA THR A 5 -60.56 8.98 -57.52
C THR A 5 -60.79 8.94 -56.02
N ILE A 6 -59.96 8.20 -55.29
CA ILE A 6 -59.88 8.29 -53.83
C ILE A 6 -58.75 9.28 -53.57
N GLU A 7 -59.09 10.47 -53.09
CA GLU A 7 -58.09 11.39 -52.55
C GLU A 7 -57.42 10.72 -51.34
N PRO A 8 -56.08 10.70 -51.25
CA PRO A 8 -55.41 10.25 -50.05
C PRO A 8 -55.60 11.32 -48.96
N THR A 9 -56.44 11.02 -47.97
CA THR A 9 -56.44 11.76 -46.70
C THR A 9 -55.06 11.58 -46.06
N ILE A 10 -54.20 12.58 -46.20
CA ILE A 10 -52.94 12.67 -45.46
C ILE A 10 -53.32 13.04 -44.03
N THR A 11 -53.53 12.04 -43.17
CA THR A 11 -53.40 12.24 -41.73
C THR A 11 -51.92 12.33 -41.41
N SER A 12 -51.40 13.56 -41.39
CA SER A 12 -50.11 13.84 -40.77
C SER A 12 -50.17 13.33 -39.32
N PRO A 13 -49.24 12.46 -38.88
CA PRO A 13 -49.10 12.21 -37.46
C PRO A 13 -48.73 13.55 -36.78
N PRO A 14 -49.24 13.82 -35.56
CA PRO A 14 -48.89 15.04 -34.86
C PRO A 14 -47.37 15.08 -34.66
N LEU A 15 -46.75 16.12 -35.21
CA LEU A 15 -45.39 16.55 -34.87
C LEU A 15 -45.42 17.08 -33.43
N THR A 16 -45.34 16.15 -32.48
CA THR A 16 -44.95 16.43 -31.09
C THR A 16 -44.02 15.32 -30.64
N THR A 17 -42.87 15.22 -31.29
CA THR A 17 -41.65 14.89 -30.54
C THR A 17 -41.13 16.21 -29.99
N GLU A 18 -41.64 16.61 -28.82
CA GLU A 18 -40.77 17.31 -27.89
C GLU A 18 -39.46 16.51 -27.85
N PRO A 19 -38.28 17.16 -27.94
CA PRO A 19 -37.06 16.44 -27.66
C PRO A 19 -37.25 15.88 -26.26
N THR A 20 -37.42 14.56 -26.16
CA THR A 20 -37.22 13.87 -24.90
C THR A 20 -35.81 14.29 -24.53
N ILE A 21 -35.71 15.22 -23.59
CA ILE A 21 -34.46 15.51 -22.91
C ILE A 21 -34.17 14.17 -22.23
N GLN A 22 -33.46 13.31 -22.97
CA GLN A 22 -32.72 12.22 -22.37
C GLN A 22 -31.89 12.95 -21.34
N THR A 23 -32.29 12.80 -20.08
CA THR A 23 -31.51 13.16 -18.92
C THR A 23 -30.11 12.63 -19.23
N ARG A 24 -29.20 13.53 -19.61
CA ARG A 24 -27.78 13.23 -19.77
C ARG A 24 -27.42 12.43 -18.53
N SER A 25 -27.08 11.17 -18.77
CA SER A 25 -26.95 10.18 -17.73
C SER A 25 -25.95 10.71 -16.71
N GLU A 26 -26.20 10.57 -15.41
CA GLU A 26 -25.22 10.84 -14.35
C GLU A 26 -23.88 10.13 -14.64
N ASN A 27 -23.93 9.05 -15.43
CA ASN A 27 -22.80 8.30 -15.94
C ASN A 27 -21.92 9.08 -16.93
N ASP A 28 -22.50 9.95 -17.77
CA ASP A 28 -21.75 10.76 -18.76
C ASP A 28 -20.94 11.87 -18.08
N GLY A 29 -21.53 12.49 -17.04
CA GLY A 29 -20.84 13.48 -16.21
C GLY A 29 -19.65 12.87 -15.47
N PHE A 30 -19.85 11.69 -14.89
CA PHE A 30 -18.79 10.95 -14.20
C PHE A 30 -17.63 10.54 -15.12
N GLN A 31 -17.91 10.01 -16.32
CA GLN A 31 -16.86 9.64 -17.27
C GLN A 31 -16.05 10.86 -17.72
N LEU A 32 -16.70 12.03 -17.82
CA LEU A 32 -16.03 13.27 -18.16
C LEU A 32 -15.09 13.72 -17.03
N GLU A 33 -15.51 13.63 -15.77
CA GLU A 33 -14.67 13.96 -14.60
C GLU A 33 -13.46 13.02 -14.48
N LEU A 34 -13.67 11.73 -14.72
CA LEU A 34 -12.58 10.74 -14.77
C LEU A 34 -11.59 11.06 -15.88
N ALA A 35 -12.09 11.29 -17.10
CA ALA A 35 -11.25 11.64 -18.24
C ALA A 35 -10.50 12.97 -18.01
N ALA A 36 -11.14 13.95 -17.37
CA ALA A 36 -10.52 15.21 -17.02
C ALA A 36 -9.37 15.00 -16.04
N LEU A 37 -9.57 14.29 -14.93
CA LEU A 37 -8.48 14.04 -13.96
C LEU A 37 -7.31 13.28 -14.59
N SER A 38 -7.58 12.25 -15.38
CA SER A 38 -6.51 11.51 -16.10
C SER A 38 -5.77 12.40 -17.10
N PHE A 39 -6.48 13.23 -17.87
CA PHE A 39 -5.86 14.18 -18.79
C PHE A 39 -5.00 15.20 -18.03
N LEU A 40 -5.50 15.72 -16.92
CA LEU A 40 -4.76 16.67 -16.08
C LEU A 40 -3.47 16.04 -15.55
N SER A 41 -3.49 14.79 -15.08
CA SER A 41 -2.29 14.07 -14.64
C SER A 41 -1.22 13.97 -15.74
N GLU A 42 -1.62 13.65 -16.97
CA GLU A 42 -0.70 13.60 -18.12
C GLU A 42 -0.07 14.97 -18.43
N THR A 43 -0.86 16.04 -18.31
CA THR A 43 -0.38 17.40 -18.59
C THR A 43 0.66 17.93 -17.59
N VAL A 44 0.78 17.34 -16.39
CA VAL A 44 1.79 17.72 -15.38
C VAL A 44 3.22 17.56 -15.92
N SER A 45 3.43 16.67 -16.88
CA SER A 45 4.73 16.44 -17.54
C SER A 45 5.23 17.69 -18.30
N VAL A 46 4.34 18.59 -18.70
CA VAL A 46 4.66 19.80 -19.45
C VAL A 46 4.69 21.00 -18.51
N GLU A 47 5.83 21.70 -18.44
CA GLU A 47 6.07 22.79 -17.49
C GLU A 47 5.00 23.89 -17.52
N VAL A 48 4.59 24.35 -18.70
CA VAL A 48 3.60 25.43 -18.84
C VAL A 48 2.25 25.03 -18.26
N TYR A 49 1.78 23.82 -18.55
CA TYR A 49 0.50 23.31 -18.03
C TYR A 49 0.61 23.02 -16.54
N ARG A 50 1.70 22.41 -16.11
CA ARG A 50 1.98 22.20 -14.70
C ARG A 50 1.86 23.50 -13.92
N SER A 51 2.57 24.56 -14.30
CA SER A 51 2.50 25.85 -13.60
C SER A 51 1.06 26.39 -13.52
N GLN A 52 0.27 26.27 -14.59
CA GLN A 52 -1.15 26.64 -14.56
C GLN A 52 -1.99 25.79 -13.60
N LEU A 53 -1.69 24.49 -13.48
CA LEU A 53 -2.35 23.61 -12.50
C LEU A 53 -1.98 23.98 -11.07
N LEU A 54 -0.69 24.28 -10.81
CA LEU A 54 -0.21 24.72 -9.50
C LEU A 54 -0.83 26.07 -9.09
N GLU A 55 -1.12 26.95 -10.05
CA GLU A 55 -1.76 28.26 -9.83
C GLU A 55 -3.29 28.18 -9.66
N SER A 56 -3.91 27.03 -9.95
CA SER A 56 -5.37 26.86 -9.91
C SER A 56 -5.88 26.43 -8.53
N GLU A 57 -6.20 27.41 -7.68
CA GLU A 57 -6.72 27.16 -6.33
C GLU A 57 -8.02 26.35 -6.32
N SER A 58 -8.94 26.61 -7.25
CA SER A 58 -10.23 25.92 -7.32
C SER A 58 -10.04 24.44 -7.67
N LEU A 59 -9.14 24.12 -8.61
CA LEU A 59 -8.79 22.75 -8.95
C LEU A 59 -8.13 22.06 -7.77
N PHE A 60 -7.21 22.73 -7.09
CA PHE A 60 -6.53 22.19 -5.91
C PHE A 60 -7.53 21.83 -4.80
N ILE A 61 -8.42 22.76 -4.41
CA ILE A 61 -9.42 22.54 -3.35
C ILE A 61 -10.37 21.41 -3.74
N THR A 62 -10.84 21.40 -4.99
CA THR A 62 -11.79 20.38 -5.49
C THR A 62 -11.16 19.00 -5.45
N THR A 63 -9.97 18.86 -6.04
CA THR A 63 -9.27 17.57 -6.09
C THR A 63 -8.84 17.13 -4.68
N ALA A 64 -8.41 18.05 -3.80
CA ALA A 64 -8.06 17.74 -2.41
C ALA A 64 -9.27 17.20 -1.63
N THR A 65 -10.45 17.78 -1.86
CA THR A 65 -11.70 17.33 -1.27
C THR A 65 -12.05 15.92 -1.74
N ILE A 66 -11.89 15.63 -3.03
CA ILE A 66 -12.08 14.29 -3.61
C ILE A 66 -11.09 13.28 -3.01
N CYS A 67 -9.82 13.65 -2.85
CA CYS A 67 -8.81 12.79 -2.24
C CYS A 67 -9.11 12.45 -0.77
N LYS A 68 -9.56 13.44 0.01
CA LYS A 68 -9.87 13.27 1.44
C LYS A 68 -11.16 12.51 1.70
N ASP A 69 -12.13 12.55 0.79
CA ASP A 69 -13.37 11.81 0.95
C ASP A 69 -13.12 10.29 0.80
N LEU A 70 -13.11 9.60 1.93
CA LEU A 70 -12.96 8.14 1.97
C LEU A 70 -14.26 7.38 1.63
N LYS A 71 -15.38 8.08 1.39
CA LYS A 71 -16.55 7.44 0.78
C LYS A 71 -16.18 6.87 -0.58
N SER A 72 -16.95 5.90 -1.06
CA SER A 72 -16.67 5.13 -2.28
C SER A 72 -16.84 5.95 -3.57
N SER A 73 -16.11 7.06 -3.73
CA SER A 73 -16.03 7.81 -4.97
C SER A 73 -15.00 7.15 -5.91
N PRO A 74 -15.37 6.82 -7.16
CA PRO A 74 -14.41 6.27 -8.12
C PRO A 74 -13.33 7.30 -8.54
N LEU A 75 -13.60 8.60 -8.37
CA LEU A 75 -12.68 9.69 -8.71
C LEU A 75 -11.48 9.79 -7.76
N ARG A 76 -11.52 9.09 -6.61
CA ARG A 76 -10.49 9.18 -5.58
C ARG A 76 -9.10 8.75 -6.08
N SER A 77 -9.03 7.69 -6.89
CA SER A 77 -7.74 7.22 -7.44
C SER A 77 -7.15 8.23 -8.43
N PRO A 78 -7.87 8.64 -9.50
CA PRO A 78 -7.37 9.68 -10.41
C PRO A 78 -7.00 10.98 -9.70
N ALA A 79 -7.77 11.38 -8.67
CA ALA A 79 -7.47 12.57 -7.87
C ALA A 79 -6.16 12.38 -7.07
N ALA A 80 -5.98 11.24 -6.40
CA ALA A 80 -4.75 10.93 -5.68
C ALA A 80 -3.54 10.84 -6.62
N ASP A 81 -3.72 10.28 -7.82
CA ASP A 81 -2.68 10.17 -8.85
C ASP A 81 -2.28 11.55 -9.36
N LEU A 82 -3.24 12.45 -9.62
CA LEU A 82 -2.97 13.84 -9.98
C LEU A 82 -2.16 14.54 -8.87
N PHE A 83 -2.57 14.40 -7.61
CA PHE A 83 -1.86 14.97 -6.46
C PHE A 83 -0.43 14.43 -6.33
N ALA A 84 -0.25 13.12 -6.45
CA ALA A 84 1.07 12.49 -6.35
C ALA A 84 1.99 12.93 -7.49
N THR A 85 1.43 13.14 -8.69
CA THR A 85 2.18 13.63 -9.85
C THR A 85 2.57 15.10 -9.70
N LEU A 86 1.73 15.92 -9.05
CA LEU A 86 2.01 17.33 -8.77
C LEU A 86 2.98 17.54 -7.59
N ALA A 87 2.98 16.64 -6.60
CA ALA A 87 3.72 16.77 -5.36
C ALA A 87 5.21 17.15 -5.53
N PRO A 88 6.00 16.52 -6.43
CA PRO A 88 7.42 16.87 -6.61
C PRO A 88 7.68 18.32 -7.03
N PHE A 89 6.66 19.01 -7.53
CA PHE A 89 6.74 20.37 -8.04
C PHE A 89 6.10 21.40 -7.11
N ALA A 90 5.58 20.97 -5.96
CA ALA A 90 4.99 21.86 -4.98
C ALA A 90 6.06 22.83 -4.42
N PRO A 91 5.78 24.14 -4.34
CA PRO A 91 6.74 25.09 -3.79
C PRO A 91 6.94 24.83 -2.29
N ARG A 92 8.20 24.81 -1.86
CA ARG A 92 8.60 24.48 -0.47
C ARG A 92 8.28 25.58 0.55
N LYS A 93 8.23 26.82 0.10
CA LYS A 93 7.90 27.98 0.92
C LYS A 93 7.04 28.92 0.09
N SER A 94 5.76 29.04 0.43
CA SER A 94 4.98 30.20 0.01
C SER A 94 4.54 30.93 1.27
N ALA A 95 4.66 32.26 1.26
CA ALA A 95 4.27 33.09 2.38
C ALA A 95 2.75 33.33 2.42
N LYS A 96 1.99 32.85 1.42
CA LYS A 96 0.58 33.25 1.20
C LYS A 96 -0.32 32.23 0.50
N ASP A 97 0.17 31.11 -0.02
CA ASP A 97 -0.64 30.28 -0.92
C ASP A 97 -1.07 28.96 -0.27
N CYS A 98 -2.34 28.59 -0.50
CA CYS A 98 -2.91 27.28 -0.17
C CYS A 98 -2.17 26.10 -0.85
N PHE A 99 -1.26 26.42 -1.78
CA PHE A 99 -0.52 25.50 -2.64
C PHE A 99 0.96 25.47 -2.24
N CYS A 100 1.34 24.56 -1.35
CA CYS A 100 2.74 24.37 -0.92
C CYS A 100 2.99 22.91 -0.56
N ALA A 101 4.26 22.49 -0.52
CA ALA A 101 4.64 21.12 -0.15
C ALA A 101 3.99 20.67 1.17
N GLU A 102 3.94 21.54 2.18
CA GLU A 102 3.29 21.28 3.47
C GLU A 102 1.78 21.00 3.33
N ALA A 103 1.08 21.69 2.43
CA ALA A 103 -0.34 21.43 2.16
C ALA A 103 -0.55 20.04 1.53
N PHE A 104 0.33 19.62 0.61
CA PHE A 104 0.29 18.27 0.05
C PHE A 104 0.57 17.21 1.12
N VAL A 105 1.58 17.42 1.96
CA VAL A 105 1.89 16.54 3.10
C VAL A 105 0.67 16.40 4.01
N SER A 106 0.00 17.50 4.32
CA SER A 106 -1.23 17.50 5.13
C SER A 106 -2.38 16.72 4.48
N ILE A 107 -2.56 16.85 3.16
CA ILE A 107 -3.61 16.13 2.42
C ILE A 107 -3.36 14.62 2.45
N PHE A 108 -2.17 14.17 2.05
CA PHE A 108 -1.82 12.74 2.09
C PHE A 108 -1.82 12.20 3.53
N GLY A 109 -1.33 12.98 4.49
CA GLY A 109 -1.37 12.62 5.90
C GLY A 109 -2.78 12.45 6.44
N SER A 110 -3.71 13.33 6.06
CA SER A 110 -5.12 13.18 6.39
C SER A 110 -5.71 11.87 5.84
N MET A 111 -5.37 11.49 4.60
CA MET A 111 -5.83 10.23 4.00
C MET A 111 -5.32 9.01 4.79
N LEU A 112 -4.02 8.97 5.07
CA LEU A 112 -3.38 7.88 5.82
C LEU A 112 -3.88 7.79 7.26
N ASN A 113 -3.97 8.93 7.95
CA ASN A 113 -4.43 9.00 9.35
C ASN A 113 -5.88 8.55 9.49
N THR A 114 -6.74 8.94 8.56
CA THR A 114 -8.16 8.52 8.57
C THR A 114 -8.25 7.02 8.34
N ALA A 115 -7.56 6.48 7.33
CA ALA A 115 -7.52 5.04 7.09
C ALA A 115 -6.98 4.25 8.31
N ALA A 116 -5.89 4.72 8.92
CA ALA A 116 -5.31 4.09 10.11
C ALA A 116 -6.27 4.10 11.32
N THR A 117 -7.00 5.20 11.51
CA THR A 117 -7.99 5.35 12.59
C THR A 117 -9.18 4.39 12.40
N GLU A 118 -9.68 4.26 11.17
CA GLU A 118 -10.74 3.31 10.83
C GLU A 118 -10.33 1.85 11.07
N CYS A 119 -9.06 1.52 10.85
CA CYS A 119 -8.50 0.20 11.17
C CYS A 119 -8.54 -0.06 12.69
N LYS A 120 -8.05 0.88 13.52
CA LYS A 120 -7.99 0.73 14.99
C LYS A 120 -9.37 0.64 15.64
N GLY A 121 -10.36 1.39 15.13
CA GLY A 121 -11.73 1.39 15.66
C GLY A 121 -12.51 0.10 15.43
N SER A 122 -12.01 -0.81 14.59
CA SER A 122 -12.71 -2.02 14.16
C SER A 122 -12.38 -3.24 15.02
N GLN A 123 -12.63 -3.18 16.34
CA GLN A 123 -12.50 -4.36 17.23
C GLN A 123 -13.58 -5.43 17.02
N LYS A 124 -14.66 -5.14 16.28
CA LYS A 124 -15.65 -6.14 15.86
C LYS A 124 -15.26 -6.69 14.49
N LYS A 125 -15.26 -8.03 14.36
CA LYS A 125 -14.91 -8.92 13.22
C LYS A 125 -15.46 -8.56 11.80
N SER A 126 -15.90 -7.34 11.51
CA SER A 126 -16.73 -7.03 10.34
C SER A 126 -16.46 -5.69 9.64
N ARG A 127 -15.33 -4.99 9.91
CA ARG A 127 -14.98 -3.77 9.13
C ARG A 127 -13.62 -3.75 8.46
N MET A 128 -12.73 -4.70 8.72
CA MET A 128 -11.62 -4.97 7.78
C MET A 128 -12.14 -5.47 6.41
N THR A 129 -13.40 -5.92 6.39
CA THR A 129 -14.28 -6.06 5.23
C THR A 129 -14.64 -4.76 4.50
N LYS A 130 -14.20 -3.58 4.97
CA LYS A 130 -14.31 -2.30 4.27
C LYS A 130 -12.99 -1.79 3.66
N ILE A 131 -11.86 -2.36 4.08
CA ILE A 131 -10.63 -2.34 3.26
C ILE A 131 -10.72 -3.46 2.21
N ARG A 132 -11.47 -4.55 2.49
CA ARG A 132 -12.06 -5.31 1.39
C ARG A 132 -12.96 -4.37 0.61
N SER A 133 -12.88 -4.49 -0.71
CA SER A 133 -14.01 -4.39 -1.62
C SER A 133 -15.38 -4.63 -0.95
N GLU A 134 -15.97 -3.61 -0.33
CA GLU A 134 -17.36 -3.33 -0.62
C GLU A 134 -17.34 -2.99 -2.10
N ASN A 135 -17.41 -4.01 -2.95
CA ASN A 135 -18.09 -3.96 -4.22
C ASN A 135 -18.07 -5.33 -4.89
N LYS A 136 -19.28 -5.88 -4.97
CA LYS A 136 -19.65 -6.89 -5.97
C LYS A 136 -19.79 -6.25 -7.37
N SER A 137 -19.28 -5.03 -7.58
CA SER A 137 -19.27 -4.29 -8.85
C SER A 137 -17.85 -3.85 -9.18
N ALA A 138 -17.44 -4.04 -10.42
CA ALA A 138 -16.07 -3.86 -10.91
C ALA A 138 -15.60 -2.39 -11.03
N SER A 139 -16.23 -1.43 -10.34
CA SER A 139 -16.12 0.01 -10.68
C SER A 139 -15.52 0.94 -9.61
N HIS A 140 -14.98 0.42 -8.49
CA HIS A 140 -14.38 1.29 -7.47
C HIS A 140 -12.90 0.95 -7.23
N PRO A 141 -12.00 1.96 -7.24
CA PRO A 141 -10.58 1.74 -7.01
C PRO A 141 -10.33 1.27 -5.59
N ASP A 142 -9.43 0.30 -5.45
CA ASP A 142 -9.04 -0.26 -4.17
C ASP A 142 -8.47 0.85 -3.27
N LEU A 143 -8.96 0.95 -2.04
CA LEU A 143 -8.42 1.87 -1.03
C LEU A 143 -6.91 1.66 -0.86
N CYS A 144 -6.42 0.43 -0.99
CA CYS A 144 -4.99 0.13 -0.89
C CYS A 144 -4.18 0.83 -1.98
N THR A 145 -4.68 0.88 -3.22
CA THR A 145 -4.02 1.59 -4.33
C THR A 145 -3.96 3.09 -4.06
N VAL A 146 -5.06 3.69 -3.61
CA VAL A 146 -5.10 5.12 -3.28
C VAL A 146 -4.11 5.48 -2.17
N LEU A 147 -4.07 4.68 -1.11
CA LEU A 147 -3.11 4.87 -0.02
C LEU A 147 -1.67 4.65 -0.51
N ALA A 148 -1.44 3.71 -1.42
CA ALA A 148 -0.12 3.47 -1.98
C ALA A 148 0.36 4.67 -2.82
N THR A 149 -0.51 5.23 -3.66
CA THR A 149 -0.26 6.47 -4.39
C THR A 149 0.06 7.62 -3.42
N ALA A 150 -0.71 7.76 -2.33
CA ALA A 150 -0.44 8.79 -1.32
C ALA A 150 0.94 8.64 -0.66
N VAL A 151 1.36 7.41 -0.35
CA VAL A 151 2.71 7.15 0.20
C VAL A 151 3.79 7.50 -0.82
N SER A 152 3.60 7.16 -2.09
CA SER A 152 4.55 7.52 -3.16
C SER A 152 4.64 9.03 -3.35
N GLY A 153 3.51 9.75 -3.36
CA GLY A 153 3.49 11.21 -3.41
C GLY A 153 4.24 11.86 -2.24
N LEU A 154 4.13 11.27 -1.04
CA LEU A 154 4.86 11.74 0.14
C LEU A 154 6.38 11.60 0.03
N GLU A 155 6.91 10.58 -0.65
CA GLU A 155 8.36 10.36 -0.75
C GLU A 155 9.13 11.59 -1.27
N CYS A 156 8.51 12.42 -2.11
CA CYS A 156 9.17 13.60 -2.69
C CYS A 156 9.08 14.88 -1.85
N ILE A 157 8.11 14.96 -0.94
CA ILE A 157 7.76 16.20 -0.19
C ILE A 157 7.76 16.02 1.32
N PHE A 158 8.06 14.81 1.80
CA PHE A 158 8.02 14.50 3.22
C PHE A 158 8.92 15.42 4.04
N ASP A 159 10.09 15.75 3.52
CA ASP A 159 11.08 16.60 4.20
C ASP A 159 10.55 18.00 4.51
N ASP A 160 9.60 18.51 3.74
CA ASP A 160 8.96 19.81 3.92
C ASP A 160 7.88 19.80 5.02
N GLY A 161 7.50 18.62 5.53
CA GLY A 161 6.57 18.49 6.65
C GLY A 161 7.18 18.91 7.99
N THR A 162 6.33 19.36 8.91
CA THR A 162 6.76 19.62 10.30
C THR A 162 7.14 18.33 11.02
N ALA A 163 7.96 18.42 12.08
CA ALA A 163 8.35 17.24 12.87
C ALA A 163 7.14 16.48 13.45
N GLU A 164 6.09 17.20 13.85
CA GLU A 164 4.83 16.61 14.31
C GLU A 164 4.14 15.83 13.19
N THR A 165 3.96 16.46 12.01
CA THR A 165 3.34 15.82 10.85
C THR A 165 4.11 14.60 10.36
N LYS A 166 5.44 14.70 10.30
CA LYS A 166 6.33 13.58 9.98
C LYS A 166 6.12 12.43 10.96
N GLY A 167 6.08 12.76 12.25
CA GLY A 167 5.81 11.79 13.29
C GLY A 167 4.48 11.07 13.11
N ASP A 168 3.39 11.79 12.89
CA ASP A 168 2.05 11.22 12.74
C ASP A 168 1.96 10.32 11.50
N LEU A 169 2.56 10.76 10.40
CA LEU A 169 2.65 9.99 9.16
C LEU A 169 3.30 8.62 9.38
N ILE A 170 4.47 8.58 10.04
CA ILE A 170 5.12 7.30 10.37
C ILE A 170 4.18 6.42 11.19
N THR A 171 3.58 6.97 12.25
CA THR A 171 2.67 6.20 13.12
C THR A 171 1.47 5.63 12.36
N SER A 172 0.93 6.38 11.41
CA SER A 172 -0.16 5.92 10.55
C SER A 172 0.27 4.87 9.54
N MET A 173 1.41 5.05 8.87
CA MET A 173 1.99 4.04 7.98
C MET A 173 2.31 2.73 8.73
N SER A 174 2.88 2.82 9.93
CA SER A 174 3.14 1.65 10.79
C SER A 174 1.85 0.93 11.19
N THR A 175 0.79 1.69 11.52
CA THR A 175 -0.53 1.13 11.81
C THR A 175 -1.08 0.39 10.59
N LEU A 176 -1.04 1.01 9.42
CA LEU A 176 -1.53 0.41 8.17
C LEU A 176 -0.76 -0.88 7.84
N LEU A 177 0.58 -0.87 7.94
CA LEU A 177 1.39 -2.06 7.70
C LEU A 177 1.07 -3.20 8.67
N LEU A 178 0.93 -2.90 9.96
CA LEU A 178 0.57 -3.89 10.97
C LEU A 178 -0.79 -4.54 10.66
N GLU A 179 -1.76 -3.73 10.24
CA GLU A 179 -3.10 -4.21 9.91
C GLU A 179 -3.10 -5.02 8.61
N LEU A 180 -2.34 -4.63 7.59
CA LEU A 180 -2.13 -5.45 6.38
C LEU A 180 -1.59 -6.84 6.74
N VAL A 181 -0.54 -6.90 7.55
CA VAL A 181 0.08 -8.15 8.01
C VAL A 181 -0.90 -9.01 8.81
N LYS A 182 -1.69 -8.41 9.72
CA LYS A 182 -2.75 -9.12 10.46
C LYS A 182 -3.82 -9.69 9.52
N ALA A 183 -4.24 -8.93 8.51
CA ALA A 183 -5.26 -9.38 7.55
C ALA A 183 -4.80 -10.60 6.76
N VAL A 184 -3.54 -10.62 6.31
CA VAL A 184 -2.97 -11.75 5.58
C VAL A 184 -2.90 -12.98 6.50
N ASN A 185 -2.41 -12.83 7.74
CA ASN A 185 -2.28 -13.96 8.68
C ASN A 185 -3.63 -14.59 9.09
N GLN A 186 -4.73 -13.82 9.11
CA GLN A 186 -6.05 -14.35 9.47
C GLN A 186 -6.71 -15.18 8.37
N LYS A 187 -6.30 -15.04 7.11
CA LYS A 187 -6.87 -15.82 6.01
C LYS A 187 -6.09 -17.11 5.84
N LYS A 188 -6.78 -18.26 5.96
CA LYS A 188 -6.26 -19.58 5.56
C LYS A 188 -5.97 -19.68 4.05
N SER A 189 -6.42 -18.71 3.25
CA SER A 189 -6.03 -18.55 1.85
C SER A 189 -5.10 -17.35 1.71
N TYR A 190 -3.89 -17.60 1.21
CA TYR A 190 -2.85 -16.60 0.91
C TYR A 190 -3.18 -15.80 -0.36
N PHE A 191 -4.46 -15.46 -0.53
CA PHE A 191 -5.02 -14.50 -1.47
C PHE A 191 -4.62 -13.03 -1.19
N PRO A 192 -3.50 -12.43 -1.64
CA PRO A 192 -3.37 -10.98 -1.50
C PRO A 192 -4.51 -10.31 -2.28
N VAL A 193 -5.20 -9.38 -1.63
CA VAL A 193 -6.18 -8.53 -2.30
C VAL A 193 -5.39 -7.51 -3.12
N LYS A 194 -5.85 -7.21 -4.35
CA LYS A 194 -5.16 -6.30 -5.27
C LYS A 194 -4.72 -5.01 -4.57
N GLY A 195 -3.44 -4.63 -4.69
CA GLY A 195 -2.92 -3.37 -4.16
C GLY A 195 -2.46 -3.41 -2.70
N GLN A 196 -2.67 -4.51 -1.96
CA GLN A 196 -2.15 -4.62 -0.58
C GLN A 196 -0.61 -4.70 -0.56
N GLY A 197 -0.05 -5.45 -1.50
CA GLY A 197 1.38 -5.60 -1.74
C GLY A 197 1.97 -4.29 -2.23
N LEU A 198 1.29 -3.57 -3.13
CA LEU A 198 1.71 -2.24 -3.56
C LEU A 198 1.77 -1.26 -2.37
N LEU A 199 0.74 -1.24 -1.51
CA LEU A 199 0.75 -0.40 -0.31
C LEU A 199 1.86 -0.80 0.67
N ALA A 200 2.06 -2.09 0.91
CA ALA A 200 3.15 -2.58 1.75
C ALA A 200 4.53 -2.22 1.17
N CYS A 201 4.69 -2.35 -0.16
CA CYS A 201 5.91 -1.99 -0.88
C CYS A 201 6.23 -0.50 -0.72
N ASN A 202 5.25 0.37 -0.97
CA ASN A 202 5.46 1.82 -0.86
C ASN A 202 5.73 2.25 0.60
N ILE A 203 5.02 1.69 1.58
CA ILE A 203 5.28 1.99 3.01
C ILE A 203 6.71 1.57 3.40
N THR A 204 7.12 0.37 3.01
CA THR A 204 8.43 -0.16 3.40
C THR A 204 9.58 0.51 2.63
N SER A 205 9.36 0.88 1.37
CA SER A 205 10.23 1.76 0.58
C SER A 205 10.41 3.11 1.26
N PHE A 206 9.29 3.73 1.66
CA PHE A 206 9.29 5.00 2.37
C PHE A 206 10.13 4.94 3.65
N PHE A 207 9.96 3.90 4.47
CA PHE A 207 10.77 3.70 5.68
C PHE A 207 12.25 3.49 5.38
N LEU A 208 12.59 2.75 4.32
CA LEU A 208 13.96 2.52 3.90
C LEU A 208 14.64 3.82 3.46
N SER A 209 13.95 4.65 2.67
CA SER A 209 14.45 5.93 2.17
C SER A 209 14.74 6.94 3.28
N HIS A 210 14.03 6.87 4.41
CA HIS A 210 14.18 7.80 5.53
C HIS A 210 14.86 7.19 6.76
N LEU A 211 15.51 6.05 6.61
CA LEU A 211 16.18 5.33 7.70
C LEU A 211 17.31 6.13 8.38
N GLY A 212 17.91 7.07 7.65
CA GLY A 212 18.97 7.96 8.16
C GLY A 212 18.47 9.15 8.99
N ASP A 213 17.16 9.38 9.08
CA ASP A 213 16.60 10.45 9.90
C ASP A 213 16.46 9.98 11.36
N THR A 214 17.30 10.55 12.22
CA THR A 214 17.33 10.25 13.66
C THR A 214 15.98 10.45 14.35
N GLN A 215 15.13 11.36 13.86
CA GLN A 215 13.80 11.60 14.45
C GLN A 215 12.82 10.46 14.14
N LEU A 216 13.03 9.76 13.02
CA LEU A 216 12.19 8.64 12.59
C LEU A 216 12.67 7.32 13.15
N THR A 217 13.98 7.17 13.41
CA THR A 217 14.59 5.93 13.90
C THR A 217 13.87 5.38 15.14
N GLY A 218 13.57 6.22 16.14
CA GLY A 218 12.83 5.79 17.34
C GLY A 218 11.41 5.26 17.04
N LYS A 219 10.70 5.88 16.09
CA LYS A 219 9.37 5.41 15.65
C LYS A 219 9.47 4.11 14.84
N LEU A 220 10.52 3.95 14.04
CA LEU A 220 10.79 2.72 13.29
C LEU A 220 11.21 1.55 14.20
N LEU A 221 11.77 1.85 15.38
CA LEU A 221 12.06 0.89 16.44
C LEU A 221 10.85 0.57 17.33
N SER A 222 9.66 1.11 17.03
CA SER A 222 8.46 0.78 17.78
C SER A 222 8.17 -0.71 17.71
N HIS A 223 7.85 -1.29 18.87
CA HIS A 223 7.65 -2.71 19.04
C HIS A 223 6.58 -3.29 18.10
N ASP A 224 5.48 -2.56 17.89
CA ASP A 224 4.40 -2.98 16.99
C ASP A 224 4.85 -3.06 15.52
N LEU A 225 5.67 -2.11 15.08
CA LEU A 225 6.21 -2.13 13.74
C LEU A 225 7.19 -3.28 13.57
N LEU A 226 8.15 -3.45 14.48
CA LEU A 226 9.13 -4.55 14.42
C LEU A 226 8.44 -5.93 14.38
N ILE A 227 7.37 -6.12 15.14
CA ILE A 227 6.55 -7.35 15.07
C ILE A 227 5.87 -7.49 13.72
N ALA A 228 5.28 -6.41 13.17
CA ALA A 228 4.67 -6.44 11.84
C ALA A 228 5.69 -6.83 10.77
N SER A 229 6.89 -6.27 10.85
CA SER A 229 8.02 -6.48 9.95
C SER A 229 8.50 -7.93 9.97
N ILE A 230 8.74 -8.49 11.16
CA ILE A 230 9.13 -9.91 11.32
C ILE A 230 8.03 -10.81 10.75
N ARG A 231 6.76 -10.52 11.06
CA ARG A 231 5.64 -11.30 10.52
C ARG A 231 5.52 -11.18 9.00
N LEU A 232 5.79 -10.02 8.41
CA LEU A 232 5.79 -9.85 6.96
C LEU A 232 6.82 -10.79 6.30
N ILE A 233 8.02 -10.89 6.88
CA ILE A 233 9.07 -11.83 6.43
C ILE A 233 8.59 -13.29 6.56
N LEU A 234 8.00 -13.65 7.71
CA LEU A 234 7.49 -15.00 7.97
C LEU A 234 6.32 -15.40 7.05
N LEU A 235 5.45 -14.45 6.70
CA LEU A 235 4.25 -14.72 5.90
C LEU A 235 4.58 -15.21 4.49
N ARG A 236 5.62 -14.68 3.84
CA ARG A 236 5.87 -14.95 2.42
C ARG A 236 6.55 -16.28 2.14
N ASN A 237 7.44 -16.74 3.02
CA ASN A 237 8.05 -18.07 2.88
C ASN A 237 7.06 -19.23 3.15
N ASN A 238 5.93 -18.95 3.79
CA ASN A 238 4.87 -19.92 4.05
C ASN A 238 3.76 -19.93 2.97
N ALA A 239 3.87 -19.10 1.94
CA ALA A 239 2.89 -19.03 0.86
C ALA A 239 3.07 -20.19 -0.15
N PRO A 240 2.06 -21.05 -0.37
CA PRO A 240 2.16 -22.09 -1.39
C PRO A 240 2.22 -21.45 -2.79
N GLN A 241 3.34 -21.64 -3.49
CA GLN A 241 3.58 -21.22 -4.88
C GLN A 241 2.75 -22.01 -5.92
N ARG A 242 1.48 -22.32 -5.63
CA ARG A 242 0.65 -23.13 -6.55
C ARG A 242 -0.14 -22.25 -7.52
N GLY A 243 0.31 -22.24 -8.79
CA GLY A 243 -0.52 -22.06 -9.98
C GLY A 243 -0.92 -20.63 -10.35
N MET A 244 0.05 -19.77 -10.68
CA MET A 244 -0.22 -18.40 -11.15
C MET A 244 0.66 -18.07 -12.34
N GLU A 245 0.12 -18.17 -13.57
CA GLU A 245 0.87 -17.80 -14.77
C GLU A 245 0.54 -16.41 -15.33
N ASP A 246 -0.59 -15.74 -15.03
CA ASP A 246 -0.90 -14.52 -15.82
C ASP A 246 -1.45 -13.26 -15.10
N ILE A 247 -1.87 -13.27 -13.83
CA ILE A 247 -2.52 -12.07 -13.20
C ILE A 247 -1.94 -11.70 -11.81
N LEU A 248 -0.97 -12.46 -11.29
CA LEU A 248 -0.49 -12.30 -9.91
C LEU A 248 1.03 -12.10 -9.80
N ASP A 249 1.71 -11.82 -10.90
CA ASP A 249 3.14 -11.55 -10.87
C ASP A 249 3.44 -10.21 -10.18
N ASP A 250 2.72 -9.14 -10.53
CA ASP A 250 2.93 -7.80 -9.95
C ASP A 250 2.68 -7.75 -8.45
N GLU A 251 1.57 -8.31 -7.96
CA GLU A 251 1.23 -8.25 -6.53
C GLU A 251 2.21 -9.10 -5.69
N ALA A 252 2.56 -10.30 -6.17
CA ALA A 252 3.56 -11.14 -5.53
C ALA A 252 4.95 -10.50 -5.56
N PHE A 253 5.30 -9.81 -6.64
CA PHE A 253 6.50 -9.00 -6.77
C PHE A 253 6.51 -7.85 -5.76
N MET A 254 5.40 -7.13 -5.59
CA MET A 254 5.32 -6.03 -4.62
C MET A 254 5.47 -6.53 -3.18
N TRP A 255 4.92 -7.70 -2.84
CA TRP A 255 5.18 -8.34 -1.54
C TRP A 255 6.65 -8.80 -1.39
N LYS A 256 7.29 -9.29 -2.46
CA LYS A 256 8.74 -9.61 -2.49
C LYS A 256 9.59 -8.37 -2.22
N ALA A 257 9.25 -7.26 -2.86
CA ALA A 257 9.92 -5.99 -2.66
C ALA A 257 9.74 -5.49 -1.22
N ALA A 258 8.51 -5.54 -0.69
CA ALA A 258 8.22 -5.16 0.69
C ALA A 258 9.03 -5.98 1.71
N GLU A 259 9.12 -7.30 1.54
CA GLU A 259 9.98 -8.15 2.37
C GLU A 259 11.45 -7.73 2.28
N THR A 260 11.93 -7.48 1.07
CA THR A 260 13.32 -7.10 0.84
C THR A 260 13.65 -5.77 1.51
N HIS A 261 12.77 -4.77 1.39
CA HIS A 261 12.93 -3.48 2.09
C HIS A 261 12.94 -3.66 3.60
N VAL A 262 12.05 -4.53 4.13
CA VAL A 262 12.00 -4.85 5.55
C VAL A 262 13.29 -5.50 6.04
N LEU A 263 13.80 -6.50 5.32
CA LEU A 263 15.09 -7.11 5.65
C LEU A 263 16.20 -6.06 5.65
N GLN A 264 16.23 -5.19 4.66
CA GLN A 264 17.24 -4.15 4.53
C GLN A 264 17.21 -3.18 5.71
N TYR A 265 16.06 -2.58 6.05
CA TYR A 265 16.03 -1.63 7.16
C TYR A 265 16.17 -2.33 8.51
N LEU A 266 15.64 -3.54 8.72
CA LEU A 266 15.87 -4.28 9.97
C LEU A 266 17.34 -4.62 10.15
N SER A 267 18.07 -4.94 9.07
CA SER A 267 19.51 -5.22 9.13
C SER A 267 20.35 -4.02 9.58
N VAL A 268 19.77 -2.82 9.56
CA VAL A 268 20.36 -1.57 10.02
C VAL A 268 19.82 -1.20 11.39
N LEU A 269 18.50 -1.18 11.60
CA LEU A 269 17.86 -0.81 12.87
C LEU A 269 18.26 -1.72 14.02
N LEU A 270 18.42 -3.01 13.73
CA LEU A 270 18.82 -3.99 14.74
C LEU A 270 20.34 -3.98 14.98
N ARG A 271 21.13 -3.20 14.23
CA ARG A 271 22.53 -2.98 14.59
C ARG A 271 22.56 -1.93 15.72
N ASN A 272 23.16 -2.30 16.84
CA ASN A 272 23.38 -1.53 18.09
C ASN A 272 22.37 -1.79 19.21
N ASP A 273 22.79 -1.50 20.45
CA ASP A 273 22.00 -1.51 21.68
C ASP A 273 20.74 -0.61 21.65
N LEU A 274 20.56 0.17 20.57
CA LEU A 274 19.40 1.01 20.27
C LEU A 274 18.07 0.28 20.47
N LEU A 275 17.98 -1.02 20.13
CA LEU A 275 16.76 -1.78 20.38
C LEU A 275 16.39 -1.82 21.87
N LYS A 276 17.38 -2.09 22.73
CA LYS A 276 17.18 -2.19 24.18
C LYS A 276 16.94 -0.81 24.79
N GLU A 277 17.64 0.20 24.30
CA GLU A 277 17.53 1.60 24.76
C GLU A 277 16.19 2.25 24.39
N GLU A 278 15.71 2.06 23.16
CA GLU A 278 14.49 2.72 22.65
C GLU A 278 13.21 1.93 22.89
N SER A 279 13.25 0.58 22.80
CA SER A 279 12.04 -0.24 22.88
C SER A 279 11.82 -0.90 24.24
N GLY A 280 12.84 -0.92 25.11
CA GLY A 280 12.82 -1.65 26.39
C GLY A 280 12.64 -3.18 26.25
N SER A 281 12.81 -3.73 25.04
CA SER A 281 12.59 -5.15 24.74
C SER A 281 13.85 -5.81 24.17
N THR A 282 14.00 -7.11 24.41
CA THR A 282 15.05 -7.91 23.78
C THR A 282 14.58 -8.45 22.44
N LEU A 283 15.51 -8.71 21.53
CA LEU A 283 15.23 -9.36 20.26
C LEU A 283 14.51 -10.71 20.45
N ALA A 284 14.94 -11.51 21.42
CA ALA A 284 14.31 -12.79 21.76
C ALA A 284 12.82 -12.62 22.08
N SER A 285 12.46 -11.61 22.88
CA SER A 285 11.06 -11.31 23.21
C SER A 285 10.24 -10.87 21.99
N LEU A 286 10.84 -10.12 21.06
CA LEU A 286 10.20 -9.72 19.81
C LEU A 286 9.92 -10.92 18.91
N LEU A 287 10.89 -11.82 18.76
CA LEU A 287 10.76 -13.04 17.96
C LEU A 287 9.66 -13.94 18.53
N GLU A 288 9.68 -14.19 19.85
CA GLU A 288 8.65 -14.98 20.52
C GLU A 288 7.24 -14.41 20.28
N LYS A 289 7.06 -13.09 20.43
CA LYS A 289 5.76 -12.43 20.19
C LYS A 289 5.34 -12.44 18.72
N ALA A 290 6.29 -12.36 17.80
CA ALA A 290 6.00 -12.43 16.38
C ALA A 290 5.50 -13.83 15.99
N GLU A 291 6.16 -14.87 16.49
CA GLU A 291 5.92 -16.30 16.21
C GLU A 291 4.70 -16.89 16.96
N ALA A 292 4.39 -16.43 18.18
CA ALA A 292 3.31 -16.98 19.02
C ALA A 292 1.89 -16.92 18.39
N LYS A 293 1.70 -16.18 17.29
CA LYS A 293 0.43 -16.10 16.54
C LYS A 293 0.44 -16.81 15.19
N LEU A 294 1.55 -17.45 14.81
CA LEU A 294 1.69 -18.23 13.56
C LEU A 294 1.54 -19.73 13.80
N THR A 295 1.87 -20.20 15.01
CA THR A 295 1.88 -21.61 15.45
C THR A 295 0.53 -22.34 15.44
N GLY A 296 -0.55 -21.68 15.02
CA GLY A 296 -1.85 -22.30 14.79
C GLY A 296 -2.09 -22.83 13.36
N THR A 297 -1.19 -22.56 12.40
CA THR A 297 -1.53 -22.69 10.97
C THR A 297 -0.51 -23.38 10.06
N THR A 298 0.69 -23.74 10.53
CA THR A 298 1.76 -24.17 9.61
C THR A 298 2.49 -25.42 10.11
N LYS A 299 2.27 -26.55 9.42
CA LYS A 299 3.34 -27.53 9.20
C LYS A 299 4.21 -26.93 8.12
N LEU A 300 5.43 -26.52 8.46
CA LEU A 300 6.46 -26.14 7.48
C LEU A 300 6.55 -27.25 6.43
N MET A 301 6.30 -26.92 5.15
CA MET A 301 6.57 -27.88 4.08
C MET A 301 8.10 -28.05 4.01
N PRO A 302 8.60 -29.30 3.97
CA PRO A 302 10.02 -29.53 3.81
C PRO A 302 10.49 -28.90 2.48
N PRO A 303 11.71 -28.36 2.45
CA PRO A 303 12.26 -27.75 1.24
C PRO A 303 12.25 -28.75 0.07
N PRO A 304 12.08 -28.29 -1.19
CA PRO A 304 12.17 -29.18 -2.34
C PRO A 304 13.54 -29.87 -2.32
N LEU A 305 13.52 -31.21 -2.33
CA LEU A 305 14.68 -32.08 -2.31
C LEU A 305 15.52 -31.90 -3.59
N GLY A 306 16.36 -30.87 -3.61
CA GLY A 306 17.47 -30.72 -4.54
C GLY A 306 18.72 -31.37 -3.97
N LYS A 307 19.00 -32.61 -4.41
CA LYS A 307 20.23 -33.41 -4.23
C LYS A 307 21.29 -32.83 -3.27
N ARG A 308 21.27 -33.30 -2.02
CA ARG A 308 22.51 -33.41 -1.22
C ARG A 308 22.64 -34.83 -0.69
N SER A 309 23.84 -35.36 -0.90
CA SER A 309 24.28 -36.70 -0.53
C SER A 309 24.09 -36.94 0.97
N ILE A 310 23.74 -38.18 1.27
CA ILE A 310 23.71 -38.77 2.60
C ILE A 310 25.10 -38.66 3.21
N GLU A 311 25.18 -38.06 4.39
CA GLU A 311 25.99 -38.55 5.51
C GLU A 311 25.33 -38.04 6.79
N SER A 312 24.90 -39.00 7.58
CA SER A 312 24.15 -38.85 8.82
C SER A 312 25.09 -38.88 10.01
N GLU A 313 25.07 -37.83 10.83
CA GLU A 313 25.50 -37.90 12.23
C GLU A 313 24.47 -37.17 13.11
N GLU A 314 23.93 -37.94 14.04
CA GLU A 314 23.34 -37.58 15.34
C GLU A 314 22.71 -36.18 15.47
N GLN A 315 21.42 -36.09 15.13
CA GLN A 315 20.53 -35.03 15.62
C GLN A 315 20.23 -35.27 17.10
N GLU A 316 21.13 -34.81 17.97
CA GLU A 316 20.71 -34.31 19.28
C GLU A 316 19.61 -33.26 19.04
N SER A 317 18.52 -33.38 19.78
CA SER A 317 17.39 -32.45 19.71
C SER A 317 17.86 -31.06 20.16
N SER A 318 18.32 -30.27 19.20
CA SER A 318 18.64 -28.86 19.41
C SER A 318 17.39 -28.15 19.95
N PRO A 319 17.52 -27.18 20.86
CA PRO A 319 16.39 -26.34 21.26
C PRO A 319 15.75 -25.79 19.98
N LEU A 320 14.41 -25.89 19.88
CA LEU A 320 13.60 -25.50 18.72
C LEU A 320 14.11 -24.17 18.15
N GLU A 321 14.82 -24.25 17.03
CA GLU A 321 15.34 -23.08 16.34
C GLU A 321 14.18 -22.22 15.87
N SER A 322 14.19 -20.92 16.22
CA SER A 322 13.17 -19.93 15.84
C SER A 322 12.80 -20.04 14.36
N GLU A 323 11.50 -20.03 14.05
CA GLU A 323 10.98 -20.10 12.68
C GLU A 323 11.56 -18.97 11.82
N PHE A 324 11.73 -17.79 12.42
CA PHE A 324 12.37 -16.65 11.78
C PHE A 324 13.79 -16.94 11.31
N ILE A 325 14.61 -17.61 12.13
CA ILE A 325 15.99 -17.97 11.76
C ILE A 325 15.99 -18.95 10.58
N GLN A 326 15.06 -19.92 10.57
CA GLN A 326 14.92 -20.86 9.46
C GLN A 326 14.53 -20.15 8.16
N VAL A 327 13.55 -19.24 8.23
CA VAL A 327 13.10 -18.41 7.11
C VAL A 327 14.23 -17.53 6.56
N LEU A 328 15.05 -16.92 7.42
CA LEU A 328 16.22 -16.17 6.98
C LEU A 328 17.24 -17.04 6.23
N ARG A 329 17.49 -18.27 6.70
CA ARG A 329 18.40 -19.21 6.00
C ARG A 329 17.88 -19.60 4.61
N ILE A 330 16.55 -19.76 4.47
CA ILE A 330 15.92 -19.99 3.16
C ILE A 330 16.17 -18.79 2.22
N ILE A 331 15.96 -17.57 2.71
CA ILE A 331 16.18 -16.34 1.93
C ILE A 331 17.65 -16.18 1.53
N VAL A 332 18.60 -16.51 2.42
CA VAL A 332 20.03 -16.51 2.07
C VAL A 332 20.33 -17.44 0.90
N GLY A 333 19.67 -18.60 0.85
CA GLY A 333 19.79 -19.57 -0.25
C GLY A 333 19.11 -19.16 -1.56
N ASP A 334 18.28 -18.11 -1.57
CA ASP A 334 17.58 -17.64 -2.78
C ASP A 334 18.50 -16.81 -3.68
N ALA A 335 19.03 -17.44 -4.73
CA ALA A 335 19.88 -16.79 -5.72
C ALA A 335 19.15 -15.71 -6.55
N THR A 336 17.81 -15.68 -6.55
CA THR A 336 17.02 -14.71 -7.31
C THR A 336 16.81 -13.39 -6.58
N ASN A 337 17.15 -13.32 -5.29
CA ASN A 337 17.01 -12.13 -4.46
C ASN A 337 18.32 -11.77 -3.77
N SER A 338 19.30 -11.28 -4.54
CA SER A 338 20.62 -10.93 -4.01
C SER A 338 20.55 -9.87 -2.89
N ALA A 339 19.70 -8.85 -3.05
CA ALA A 339 19.51 -7.81 -2.04
C ALA A 339 18.94 -8.37 -0.74
N GLY A 340 17.88 -9.19 -0.83
CA GLY A 340 17.29 -9.87 0.32
C GLY A 340 18.25 -10.86 0.98
N SER A 341 18.99 -11.64 0.19
CA SER A 341 19.99 -12.61 0.68
C SER A 341 21.12 -11.93 1.46
N VAL A 342 21.64 -10.79 0.99
CA VAL A 342 22.65 -10.01 1.72
C VAL A 342 22.09 -9.44 3.03
N ALA A 343 20.88 -8.89 3.00
CA ALA A 343 20.24 -8.34 4.21
C ALA A 343 19.91 -9.44 5.24
N ALA A 344 19.38 -10.58 4.79
CA ALA A 344 19.13 -11.75 5.63
C ALA A 344 20.42 -12.33 6.23
N SER A 345 21.51 -12.40 5.46
CA SER A 345 22.82 -12.83 5.95
C SER A 345 23.35 -11.90 7.06
N ARG A 346 23.16 -10.57 6.90
CA ARG A 346 23.54 -9.59 7.92
C ARG A 346 22.71 -9.75 9.19
N LEU A 347 21.41 -9.97 9.06
CA LEU A 347 20.51 -10.22 10.18
C LEU A 347 20.86 -11.51 10.91
N LEU A 348 21.07 -12.62 10.20
CA LEU A 348 21.50 -13.90 10.78
C LEU A 348 22.79 -13.73 11.58
N ARG A 349 23.80 -13.10 10.97
CA ARG A 349 25.08 -12.83 11.65
C ARG A 349 24.87 -12.05 12.95
N TRP A 350 23.98 -11.06 12.94
CA TRP A 350 23.71 -10.25 14.12
C TRP A 350 22.92 -11.01 15.19
N ILE A 351 21.90 -11.78 14.80
CA ILE A 351 21.13 -12.63 15.70
C ILE A 351 22.06 -13.61 16.42
N SER A 352 22.98 -14.26 15.68
CA SER A 352 23.97 -15.19 16.25
C SER A 352 24.99 -14.55 17.18
N PHE A 353 25.17 -13.22 17.16
CA PHE A 353 26.00 -12.51 18.13
C PHE A 353 25.24 -12.06 19.38
N THR A 354 23.91 -12.00 19.29
CA THR A 354 23.05 -11.36 20.31
C THR A 354 22.27 -12.38 21.16
N LEU A 355 21.94 -13.53 20.56
CA LEU A 355 21.43 -14.73 21.24
C LEU A 355 22.59 -15.64 21.61
#